data_AF-A0A961V0M1-F1
#
_entry.id   AF-A0A961V0M1-F1
#
_cell.length_a   1.000
_cell.length_b   1.000
_cell.length_c   1.000
_cell.angle_alpha   90.00
_cell.angle_beta   90.00
_cell.angle_gamma   90.00
#
_symmetry.space_group_name_H-M   'P 1'
#
loop_
_entity.id
_entity.type
_entity.pdbx_description
1 polymer ?
#
loop_
_entity_poly.entity_id
_entity_poly.type
_entity_poly.pdbx_seq_one_letter_code
_entity_poly.pdbx_strand_id
1 'polypeptide(L)'
;MAGFRAAAIQMRSGLSVEANTAEAERLIRAAAAAGADYAVTPEMTTILCLDRERLLASISTEADDPSLARFRALARELGIHVHIGSMAVRLGEASVANRAFLIGPDGGIIARYDKIHMFDVDLPNGESYRESRLYQRGDQAVVAELPWLRLGLSICYDLRFPDLYHALATHGAAALAIPAAFTRTTGEAHWHILIRARAIETGSFVIAA
;
A
#
# COMPACT_ATOMS: atom_id res chain seq x y z
N MET A 1 9.59 -14.40 21.56
CA MET A 1 10.00 -13.79 20.28
C MET A 1 10.43 -12.37 20.56
N ALA A 2 11.50 -11.89 19.95
CA ALA A 2 11.83 -10.47 20.00
C ALA A 2 10.68 -9.69 19.35
N GLY A 3 10.26 -8.58 19.97
CA GLY A 3 9.28 -7.67 19.36
C GLY A 3 9.87 -6.96 18.14
N PHE A 4 9.03 -6.35 17.33
CA PHE A 4 9.44 -5.52 16.20
C PHE A 4 8.76 -4.16 16.26
N ARG A 5 9.38 -3.15 15.64
CA ARG A 5 8.84 -1.80 15.53
C ARG A 5 8.35 -1.55 14.12
N ALA A 6 7.04 -1.41 13.97
CA ALA A 6 6.41 -0.95 12.73
C ALA A 6 6.29 0.58 12.71
N ALA A 7 6.57 1.19 11.56
CA ALA A 7 6.25 2.58 11.28
C ALA A 7 5.17 2.67 10.19
N ALA A 8 4.04 3.29 10.52
CA ALA A 8 3.01 3.67 9.55
C ALA A 8 3.26 5.14 9.15
N ILE A 9 3.67 5.34 7.90
CA ILE A 9 4.05 6.65 7.38
C ILE A 9 2.83 7.30 6.75
N GLN A 10 2.53 8.53 7.18
CA GLN A 10 1.52 9.37 6.54
C GLN A 10 2.20 10.44 5.69
N MET A 11 1.77 10.58 4.44
CA MET A 11 2.21 11.63 3.52
C MET A 11 1.07 12.09 2.62
N ARG A 12 1.26 13.21 1.92
CA ARG A 12 0.28 13.76 0.97
C ARG A 12 0.85 13.74 -0.45
N SER A 13 0.70 12.60 -1.12
CA SER A 13 1.19 12.42 -2.48
C SER A 13 0.48 13.35 -3.46
N GLY A 14 1.26 14.10 -4.23
CA GLY A 14 0.79 14.96 -5.30
C GLY A 14 0.98 14.35 -6.69
N LEU A 15 1.18 15.21 -7.69
CA LEU A 15 1.30 14.82 -9.09
C LEU A 15 2.76 14.67 -9.57
N SER A 16 3.74 14.88 -8.70
CA SER A 16 5.18 14.74 -9.02
C SER A 16 5.72 13.46 -8.40
N VAL A 17 6.05 12.49 -9.25
CA VAL A 17 6.65 11.21 -8.83
C VAL A 17 7.93 11.45 -8.04
N GLU A 18 8.83 12.29 -8.54
CA GLU A 18 10.10 12.57 -7.88
C GLU A 18 9.91 13.22 -6.50
N ALA A 19 9.05 14.23 -6.38
CA ALA A 19 8.83 14.90 -5.10
C ALA A 19 8.20 13.97 -4.06
N ASN A 20 7.24 13.13 -4.49
CA ASN A 20 6.59 12.16 -3.62
C ASN A 20 7.57 11.06 -3.17
N THR A 21 8.38 10.52 -4.10
CA THR A 21 9.39 9.50 -3.81
C THR A 21 10.47 10.04 -2.86
N ALA A 22 10.92 11.28 -3.06
CA ALA A 22 11.87 11.92 -2.16
C ALA A 22 11.31 12.12 -0.74
N GLU A 23 10.05 12.52 -0.62
CA GLU A 23 9.40 12.66 0.70
C GLU A 23 9.20 11.31 1.39
N ALA A 24 8.75 10.29 0.64
CA ALA A 24 8.64 8.92 1.15
C ALA A 24 9.99 8.41 1.65
N GLU A 25 11.08 8.59 0.89
CA GLU A 25 12.42 8.23 1.33
C GLU A 25 12.81 8.95 2.62
N ARG A 26 12.60 10.26 2.69
CA ARG A 26 12.92 11.06 3.89
C ARG A 26 12.21 10.51 5.13
N LEU A 27 10.94 10.16 5.01
CA LEU A 27 10.11 9.61 6.09
C LEU A 27 10.53 8.17 6.46
N ILE A 28 10.86 7.33 5.49
CA ILE A 28 11.37 5.97 5.72
C ILE A 28 12.72 6.03 6.46
N ARG A 29 13.63 6.93 6.07
CA ARG A 29 14.89 7.15 6.78
C ARG A 29 14.67 7.59 8.23
N ALA A 30 13.72 8.49 8.45
CA ALA A 30 13.37 8.93 9.81
C ALA A 30 12.81 7.78 10.65
N ALA A 31 11.98 6.92 10.06
CA ALA A 31 11.47 5.71 10.71
C ALA A 31 12.59 4.72 11.08
N ALA A 32 13.50 4.45 10.14
CA ALA A 32 14.66 3.59 10.38
C ALA A 32 15.57 4.16 11.48
N ALA A 33 15.85 5.47 11.47
CA ALA A 33 16.60 6.15 12.53
C ALA A 33 15.91 6.08 13.90
N ALA A 34 14.58 6.00 13.92
CA ALA A 34 13.79 5.74 15.11
C ALA A 34 13.72 4.25 15.49
N GLY A 35 14.49 3.37 14.83
CA GLY A 35 14.57 1.94 15.10
C GLY A 35 13.40 1.14 14.55
N ALA A 36 12.72 1.61 13.52
CA ALA A 36 11.71 0.81 12.83
C ALA A 36 12.38 -0.34 12.07
N ASP A 37 11.85 -1.54 12.22
CA ASP A 37 12.32 -2.71 11.49
C ASP A 37 11.46 -2.99 10.23
N TYR A 38 10.26 -2.38 10.19
CA TYR A 38 9.31 -2.37 9.08
C TYR A 38 8.69 -0.97 8.94
N ALA A 39 8.70 -0.41 7.72
CA ALA A 39 8.08 0.87 7.41
C ALA A 39 7.13 0.73 6.23
N VAL A 40 5.89 1.20 6.39
CA VAL A 40 4.86 1.19 5.34
C VAL A 40 4.41 2.60 4.99
N THR A 41 4.37 2.92 3.70
CA THR A 41 3.85 4.18 3.14
C THR A 41 2.37 4.03 2.79
N PRO A 42 1.62 5.12 2.48
CA PRO A 42 0.21 5.00 2.15
C PRO A 42 -0.03 4.47 0.73
N GLU A 43 -1.30 4.26 0.37
CA GLU A 43 -1.71 3.99 -1.00
C GLU A 43 -1.28 5.14 -1.94
N MET A 44 -0.93 4.81 -3.18
CA MET A 44 -0.53 5.76 -4.22
C MET A 44 0.64 6.66 -3.77
N THR A 45 1.63 6.03 -3.13
CA THR A 45 2.81 6.69 -2.56
C THR A 45 3.49 7.58 -3.57
N THR A 46 3.70 7.11 -4.80
CA THR A 46 4.49 7.83 -5.82
C THR A 46 3.66 8.85 -6.60
N ILE A 47 2.36 8.67 -6.79
CA ILE A 47 1.51 9.62 -7.52
C ILE A 47 0.04 9.35 -7.26
N LEU A 48 -0.72 10.40 -6.98
CA LEU A 48 -2.19 10.34 -6.91
C LEU A 48 -2.77 11.21 -8.04
N CYS A 49 -3.08 10.58 -9.18
CA CYS A 49 -3.56 11.26 -10.39
C CYS A 49 -4.81 10.59 -10.94
N LEU A 50 -5.90 11.35 -11.03
CA LEU A 50 -7.18 10.88 -11.60
C LEU A 50 -7.23 11.03 -13.14
N ASP A 51 -6.37 11.86 -13.71
CA ASP A 51 -6.29 12.04 -15.15
C ASP A 51 -5.47 10.89 -15.78
N ARG A 52 -6.09 10.16 -16.72
CA ARG A 52 -5.51 8.95 -17.30
C ARG A 52 -4.26 9.24 -18.12
N GLU A 53 -4.32 10.24 -19.00
CA GLU A 53 -3.23 10.54 -19.92
C GLU A 53 -2.00 11.00 -19.15
N ARG A 54 -2.20 11.89 -18.17
CA ARG A 54 -1.14 12.35 -17.26
C ARG A 54 -0.58 11.22 -16.41
N LEU A 55 -1.44 10.34 -15.87
CA LEU A 55 -0.98 9.20 -15.08
C LEU A 55 -0.10 8.31 -15.95
N LEU A 56 -0.57 7.91 -17.13
CA LEU A 56 0.19 7.09 -18.06
C LEU A 56 1.52 7.75 -18.43
N ALA A 57 1.55 9.06 -18.70
CA ALA A 57 2.79 9.77 -19.00
C ALA A 57 3.80 9.82 -17.83
N SER A 58 3.36 9.55 -16.60
CA SER A 58 4.17 9.67 -15.38
C SER A 58 4.63 8.33 -14.81
N ILE A 59 4.13 7.20 -15.31
CA ILE A 59 4.38 5.87 -14.74
C ILE A 59 5.12 4.95 -15.71
N SER A 60 5.93 4.07 -15.13
CA SER A 60 6.72 3.07 -15.85
C SER A 60 6.24 1.65 -15.57
N THR A 61 6.78 0.69 -16.32
CA THR A 61 6.65 -0.73 -15.98
C THR A 61 7.41 -1.00 -14.68
N GLU A 62 7.09 -2.09 -13.99
CA GLU A 62 7.82 -2.49 -12.77
C GLU A 62 9.34 -2.59 -13.00
N ALA A 63 9.76 -3.12 -14.16
CA ALA A 63 11.17 -3.35 -14.46
C ALA A 63 11.95 -2.03 -14.65
N ASP A 64 11.28 -1.00 -15.17
CA ASP A 64 11.90 0.28 -15.55
C ASP A 64 11.55 1.41 -14.56
N ASP A 65 10.90 1.10 -13.43
CA ASP A 65 10.45 2.13 -12.50
C ASP A 65 11.60 2.64 -11.60
N PRO A 66 11.99 3.93 -11.73
CA PRO A 66 13.09 4.49 -10.96
C PRO A 66 12.77 4.65 -9.47
N SER A 67 11.48 4.84 -9.11
CA SER A 67 11.07 4.94 -7.71
C SER A 67 11.17 3.59 -7.03
N LEU A 68 10.74 2.51 -7.69
CA LEU A 68 10.88 1.16 -7.16
C LEU A 68 12.36 0.79 -6.97
N ALA A 69 13.22 1.09 -7.96
CA ALA A 69 14.66 0.88 -7.83
C ALA A 69 15.26 1.64 -6.63
N ARG A 70 14.83 2.89 -6.42
CA ARG A 70 15.24 3.73 -5.29
C ARG A 70 14.78 3.16 -3.94
N PHE A 71 13.53 2.73 -3.81
CA PHE A 71 13.04 2.10 -2.57
C PHE A 71 13.73 0.77 -2.27
N ARG A 72 14.07 -0.02 -3.30
CA ARG A 72 14.87 -1.26 -3.13
C ARG A 72 16.28 -0.98 -2.63
N ALA A 73 16.94 0.03 -3.19
CA ALA A 73 18.24 0.48 -2.71
C ALA A 73 18.15 0.99 -1.27
N LEU A 74 17.10 1.75 -0.94
CA LEU A 74 16.87 2.30 0.40
C LEU A 74 16.63 1.20 1.45
N ALA A 75 15.82 0.19 1.14
CA ALA A 75 15.59 -0.95 2.04
C ALA A 75 16.91 -1.67 2.37
N ARG A 76 17.75 -1.87 1.35
CA ARG A 76 19.09 -2.46 1.52
C ARG A 76 20.04 -1.58 2.32
N GLU A 77 20.05 -0.28 2.04
CA GLU A 77 20.90 0.68 2.74
C GLU A 77 20.56 0.75 4.23
N LEU A 78 19.26 0.78 4.55
CA LEU A 78 18.78 0.91 5.92
C LEU A 78 18.72 -0.43 6.67
N GLY A 79 18.75 -1.55 5.95
CA GLY A 79 18.64 -2.89 6.53
C GLY A 79 17.27 -3.18 7.15
N ILE A 80 16.20 -2.60 6.61
CA ILE A 80 14.82 -2.75 7.11
C ILE A 80 13.87 -3.24 6.03
N HIS A 81 12.68 -3.69 6.43
CA HIS A 81 11.61 -4.00 5.48
C HIS A 81 10.89 -2.71 5.07
N VAL A 82 10.82 -2.44 3.77
CA VAL A 82 10.10 -1.28 3.22
C VAL A 82 8.88 -1.79 2.47
N HIS A 83 7.69 -1.38 2.90
CA HIS A 83 6.43 -1.68 2.25
C HIS A 83 5.92 -0.41 1.56
N ILE A 84 6.02 -0.37 0.24
CA ILE A 84 5.37 0.67 -0.56
C ILE A 84 3.88 0.35 -0.53
N GLY A 85 3.10 1.17 0.19
CA GLY A 85 1.68 0.91 0.44
C GLY A 85 0.92 0.61 -0.85
N SER A 86 1.08 1.49 -1.84
CA SER A 86 1.02 1.09 -3.24
C SER A 86 1.61 2.15 -4.16
N MET A 87 1.81 1.80 -5.42
CA MET A 87 2.09 2.71 -6.51
C MET A 87 1.37 2.28 -7.79
N ALA A 88 1.18 3.23 -8.70
CA ALA A 88 0.66 2.96 -10.02
C ALA A 88 1.75 2.33 -10.90
N VAL A 89 1.52 1.09 -11.36
CA VAL A 89 2.47 0.34 -12.19
C VAL A 89 1.87 0.07 -13.56
N ARG A 90 2.61 0.40 -14.62
CA ARG A 90 2.17 0.13 -15.99
C ARG A 90 2.27 -1.37 -16.31
N LEU A 91 1.17 -1.97 -16.77
CA LEU A 91 1.11 -3.39 -17.20
C LEU A 91 1.18 -3.55 -18.73
N GLY A 92 1.08 -2.46 -19.48
CA GLY A 92 1.09 -2.43 -20.95
C GLY A 92 0.86 -1.01 -21.47
N GLU A 93 0.31 -0.87 -22.68
CA GLU A 93 0.07 0.46 -23.26
C GLU A 93 -0.98 1.28 -22.49
N ALA A 94 -2.04 0.62 -22.01
CA ALA A 94 -3.20 1.28 -21.44
C ALA A 94 -3.64 0.76 -20.06
N SER A 95 -3.03 -0.32 -19.56
CA SER A 95 -3.40 -0.95 -18.28
C SER A 95 -2.44 -0.56 -17.15
N VAL A 96 -3.00 -0.32 -15.97
CA VAL A 96 -2.29 0.11 -14.77
C VAL A 96 -2.69 -0.76 -13.59
N ALA A 97 -1.76 -1.19 -12.76
CA ALA A 97 -2.02 -1.83 -11.47
C ALA A 97 -1.89 -0.81 -10.32
N ASN A 98 -2.75 -0.94 -9.32
CA ASN A 98 -2.53 -0.36 -8.00
C ASN A 98 -1.78 -1.42 -7.18
N ARG A 99 -0.43 -1.38 -7.23
CA ARG A 99 0.44 -2.45 -6.75
C ARG A 99 1.18 -2.05 -5.49
N ALA A 100 1.06 -2.85 -4.44
CA ALA A 100 1.92 -2.82 -3.27
C ALA A 100 3.19 -3.64 -3.50
N PHE A 101 4.29 -3.19 -2.91
CA PHE A 101 5.56 -3.90 -2.89
C PHE A 101 6.07 -4.02 -1.47
N LEU A 102 6.30 -5.24 -1.00
CA LEU A 102 7.04 -5.50 0.22
C LEU A 102 8.48 -5.86 -0.15
N ILE A 103 9.42 -5.04 0.31
CA ILE A 103 10.83 -5.13 -0.01
C ILE A 103 11.59 -5.53 1.25
N GLY A 104 12.47 -6.52 1.11
CA GLY A 104 13.33 -7.01 2.18
C GLY A 104 14.58 -6.15 2.42
N PRO A 105 15.27 -6.39 3.55
CA PRO A 105 16.48 -5.66 3.92
C PRO A 105 17.69 -5.95 3.01
N ASP A 106 17.57 -6.88 2.05
CA ASP A 106 18.54 -7.14 0.99
C ASP A 106 18.23 -6.37 -0.30
N GLY A 107 17.11 -5.64 -0.35
CA GLY A 107 16.57 -4.96 -1.53
C GLY A 107 15.80 -5.88 -2.48
N GLY A 108 15.55 -7.13 -2.11
CA GLY A 108 14.70 -8.08 -2.82
C GLY A 108 13.22 -7.77 -2.62
N ILE A 109 12.39 -8.01 -3.64
CA ILE A 109 10.93 -7.92 -3.48
C ILE A 109 10.43 -9.23 -2.90
N ILE A 110 9.95 -9.20 -1.65
CA ILE A 110 9.39 -10.34 -0.92
C ILE A 110 7.99 -10.66 -1.43
N ALA A 111 7.16 -9.64 -1.65
CA ALA A 111 5.79 -9.81 -2.09
C ALA A 111 5.32 -8.65 -2.98
N ARG A 112 4.36 -8.97 -3.84
CA ARG A 112 3.58 -8.04 -4.65
C ARG A 112 2.12 -8.28 -4.38
N TYR A 113 1.33 -7.23 -4.29
CA TYR A 113 -0.12 -7.33 -4.16
C TYR A 113 -0.78 -6.29 -5.05
N ASP A 114 -1.63 -6.75 -5.97
CA ASP A 114 -2.47 -5.87 -6.79
C ASP A 114 -3.83 -5.73 -6.11
N LYS A 115 -4.27 -4.48 -5.90
CA LYS A 115 -5.54 -4.19 -5.26
C LYS A 115 -6.69 -4.95 -5.93
N ILE A 116 -7.45 -5.69 -5.13
CA ILE A 116 -8.51 -6.57 -5.64
C ILE A 116 -9.80 -5.79 -5.85
N HIS A 117 -10.17 -4.92 -4.91
CA HIS A 117 -11.43 -4.19 -4.95
C HIS A 117 -11.23 -2.73 -5.37
N MET A 118 -11.70 -2.38 -6.56
CA MET A 118 -11.63 -1.00 -7.08
C MET A 118 -12.66 -0.09 -6.41
N PHE A 119 -12.27 1.14 -6.12
CA PHE A 119 -13.15 2.19 -5.59
C PHE A 119 -14.06 2.75 -6.68
N ASP A 120 -15.18 2.06 -6.87
CA ASP A 120 -16.24 2.48 -7.78
C ASP A 120 -17.48 2.89 -6.96
N VAL A 121 -17.62 4.17 -6.62
CA VAL A 121 -18.72 4.67 -5.79
C VAL A 121 -19.35 5.95 -6.34
N ASP A 122 -20.64 6.10 -6.10
CA ASP A 122 -21.35 7.38 -6.23
C ASP A 122 -21.55 7.93 -4.81
N LEU A 123 -21.01 9.12 -4.55
CA LEU A 123 -21.13 9.78 -3.26
C LEU A 123 -22.40 10.67 -3.25
N PRO A 124 -23.06 10.84 -2.09
CA PRO A 124 -24.28 11.64 -1.97
C PRO A 124 -24.13 13.13 -2.37
N ASN A 125 -22.90 13.65 -2.39
CA ASN A 125 -22.57 15.01 -2.83
C ASN A 125 -22.49 15.15 -4.37
N GLY A 126 -22.77 14.09 -5.13
CA GLY A 126 -22.73 14.06 -6.59
C GLY A 126 -21.37 13.68 -7.18
N GLU A 127 -20.34 13.44 -6.36
CA GLU A 127 -19.05 12.95 -6.84
C GLU A 127 -19.17 11.46 -7.22
N SER A 128 -18.65 11.09 -8.38
CA SER A 128 -18.58 9.70 -8.84
C SER A 128 -17.12 9.33 -9.05
N TYR A 129 -16.64 8.32 -8.31
CA TYR A 129 -15.29 7.78 -8.45
C TYR A 129 -15.38 6.42 -9.13
N ARG A 130 -14.55 6.23 -10.17
CA ARG A 130 -14.46 4.98 -10.94
C ARG A 130 -13.00 4.60 -11.13
N GLU A 131 -12.38 4.09 -10.07
CA GLU A 131 -10.99 3.61 -10.11
C GLU A 131 -10.80 2.54 -11.19
N SER A 132 -11.82 1.71 -11.44
CA SER A 132 -11.79 0.65 -12.46
C SER A 132 -11.60 1.14 -13.91
N ARG A 133 -11.80 2.43 -14.19
CA ARG A 133 -11.50 3.02 -15.51
C ARG A 133 -10.00 3.19 -15.76
N LEU A 134 -9.22 3.28 -14.68
CA LEU A 134 -7.78 3.52 -14.71
C LEU A 134 -6.99 2.26 -14.38
N TYR A 135 -7.46 1.50 -13.39
CA TYR A 135 -6.72 0.37 -12.82
C TYR A 135 -7.36 -0.98 -13.13
N GLN A 136 -6.51 -1.95 -13.45
CA GLN A 136 -6.84 -3.35 -13.51
C GLN A 136 -6.80 -3.95 -12.10
N ARG A 137 -7.85 -4.69 -11.73
CA ARG A 137 -7.92 -5.38 -10.44
C ARG A 137 -6.93 -6.55 -10.38
N GLY A 138 -6.40 -6.80 -9.19
CA GLY A 138 -5.79 -8.07 -8.84
C GLY A 138 -6.81 -9.17 -8.59
N ASP A 139 -6.34 -10.40 -8.44
CA ASP A 139 -7.15 -11.60 -8.25
C ASP A 139 -6.61 -12.55 -7.15
N GLN A 140 -5.50 -12.19 -6.49
CA GLN A 140 -4.87 -13.01 -5.45
C GLN A 140 -4.76 -12.27 -4.11
N ALA A 141 -5.24 -12.91 -3.05
CA ALA A 141 -4.91 -12.51 -1.68
C ALA A 141 -3.46 -12.92 -1.36
N VAL A 142 -2.72 -12.08 -0.65
CA VAL A 142 -1.28 -12.29 -0.40
C VAL A 142 -0.95 -12.21 1.08
N VAL A 143 -0.32 -13.25 1.60
CA VAL A 143 0.30 -13.31 2.93
C VAL A 143 1.80 -13.41 2.75
N ALA A 144 2.55 -12.44 3.24
CA ALA A 144 4.00 -12.41 3.16
C ALA A 144 4.64 -12.92 4.46
N GLU A 145 5.70 -13.72 4.33
CA GLU A 145 6.52 -14.17 5.45
C GLU A 145 7.52 -13.07 5.83
N LEU A 146 7.47 -12.59 7.07
CA LEU A 146 8.49 -11.73 7.68
C LEU A 146 9.16 -12.44 8.85
N PRO A 147 10.38 -12.06 9.27
CA PRO A 147 11.12 -12.76 10.34
C PRO A 147 10.38 -12.94 11.68
N TRP A 148 9.36 -12.11 11.93
CA TRP A 148 8.61 -12.05 13.19
C TRP A 148 7.14 -12.48 13.09
N LEU A 149 6.53 -12.41 11.91
CA LEU A 149 5.11 -12.68 11.69
C LEU A 149 4.80 -12.84 10.21
N ARG A 150 3.60 -13.35 9.93
CA ARG A 150 3.01 -13.38 8.59
C ARG A 150 2.10 -12.16 8.40
N LEU A 151 2.34 -11.39 7.36
CA LEU A 151 1.66 -10.12 7.09
C LEU A 151 0.67 -10.29 5.92
N GLY A 152 -0.62 -10.08 6.18
CA GLY A 152 -1.63 -10.00 5.13
C GLY A 152 -1.61 -8.65 4.44
N LEU A 153 -1.62 -8.63 3.11
CA LEU A 153 -1.60 -7.42 2.30
C LEU A 153 -2.99 -7.07 1.77
N SER A 154 -3.33 -5.79 1.81
CA SER A 154 -4.56 -5.22 1.27
C SER A 154 -4.32 -3.75 0.93
N ILE A 155 -5.18 -3.13 0.13
CA ILE A 155 -5.08 -1.71 -0.19
C ILE A 155 -6.46 -1.05 -0.06
N CYS A 156 -6.55 -0.06 0.84
CA CYS A 156 -7.66 0.89 0.92
C CYS A 156 -9.06 0.27 0.86
N TYR A 157 -9.70 0.30 -0.31
CA TYR A 157 -11.09 -0.12 -0.50
C TYR A 157 -11.32 -1.60 -0.19
N ASP A 158 -10.27 -2.42 -0.27
CA ASP A 158 -10.26 -3.79 0.21
C ASP A 158 -10.79 -3.90 1.65
N LEU A 159 -10.56 -2.89 2.50
CA LEU A 159 -11.07 -2.76 3.87
C LEU A 159 -12.57 -3.01 4.02
N ARG A 160 -13.37 -2.75 2.98
CA ARG A 160 -14.82 -2.96 3.02
C ARG A 160 -15.25 -4.42 2.87
N PHE A 161 -14.35 -5.32 2.49
CA PHE A 161 -14.65 -6.71 2.13
C PHE A 161 -14.12 -7.67 3.20
N PRO A 162 -14.92 -8.07 4.20
CA PRO A 162 -14.47 -8.89 5.33
C PRO A 162 -13.91 -10.25 4.89
N ASP A 163 -14.45 -10.85 3.83
CA ASP A 163 -14.02 -12.16 3.33
C ASP A 163 -12.53 -12.21 2.98
N LEU A 164 -11.98 -11.10 2.46
CA LEU A 164 -10.54 -10.99 2.19
C LEU A 164 -9.74 -11.09 3.49
N TYR A 165 -10.12 -10.35 4.53
CA TYR A 165 -9.41 -10.36 5.82
C TYR A 165 -9.56 -11.68 6.56
N HIS A 166 -10.74 -12.30 6.48
CA HIS A 166 -10.93 -13.65 6.99
C HIS A 166 -10.04 -14.67 6.26
N ALA A 167 -9.92 -14.58 4.93
CA ALA A 167 -9.02 -15.42 4.15
C ALA A 167 -7.55 -15.19 4.55
N LEU A 168 -7.10 -13.94 4.67
CA LEU A 168 -5.73 -13.62 5.09
C LEU A 168 -5.42 -14.20 6.49
N ALA A 169 -6.34 -14.02 7.44
CA ALA A 169 -6.17 -14.49 8.81
C ALA A 169 -6.18 -16.03 8.93
N THR A 170 -7.11 -16.70 8.23
CA THR A 170 -7.15 -18.18 8.21
C THR A 170 -5.93 -18.78 7.52
N HIS A 171 -5.30 -18.04 6.61
CA HIS A 171 -4.00 -18.39 6.04
C HIS A 171 -2.83 -17.90 6.88
N GLY A 172 -3.04 -17.55 8.16
CA GLY A 172 -2.01 -17.35 9.16
C GLY A 172 -1.48 -15.93 9.32
N ALA A 173 -2.09 -14.92 8.69
CA ALA A 173 -1.71 -13.53 8.88
C ALA A 173 -1.97 -13.08 10.34
N ALA A 174 -0.90 -12.79 11.08
CA ALA A 174 -0.98 -12.26 12.45
C ALA A 174 -1.07 -10.72 12.48
N ALA A 175 -0.71 -10.07 11.37
CA ALA A 175 -0.93 -8.65 11.15
C ALA A 175 -1.49 -8.40 9.74
N LEU A 176 -2.24 -7.31 9.58
CA LEU A 176 -2.88 -6.89 8.34
C LEU A 176 -2.39 -5.48 7.98
N ALA A 177 -1.76 -5.32 6.82
CA ALA A 177 -1.38 -4.02 6.29
C ALA A 177 -2.53 -3.43 5.47
N ILE A 178 -2.90 -2.18 5.77
CA ILE A 178 -3.99 -1.45 5.13
C ILE A 178 -3.52 -0.03 4.74
N PRO A 179 -2.53 0.10 3.84
CA PRO A 179 -2.19 1.39 3.23
C PRO A 179 -3.41 1.96 2.48
N ALA A 180 -3.69 3.24 2.65
CA ALA A 180 -4.89 3.82 2.09
C ALA A 180 -4.84 5.33 1.79
N ALA A 181 -5.63 5.75 0.82
CA ALA A 181 -5.93 7.15 0.52
C ALA A 181 -7.45 7.39 0.61
N PHE A 182 -8.01 7.26 1.81
CA PHE A 182 -9.46 7.45 2.03
C PHE A 182 -9.88 8.90 1.72
N THR A 183 -11.05 9.05 1.09
CA THR A 183 -11.68 10.38 0.98
C THR A 183 -12.02 10.90 2.38
N ARG A 184 -12.03 12.22 2.56
CA ARG A 184 -12.36 12.84 3.86
C ARG A 184 -13.71 12.37 4.39
N THR A 185 -14.76 12.44 3.57
CA THR A 185 -16.13 12.08 3.96
C THR A 185 -16.25 10.62 4.38
N THR A 186 -15.68 9.69 3.59
CA THR A 186 -15.74 8.26 3.94
C THR A 186 -14.79 7.90 5.07
N GLY A 187 -13.70 8.65 5.24
CA GLY A 187 -12.75 8.53 6.34
C GLY A 187 -13.39 8.86 7.68
N GLU A 188 -14.01 10.04 7.78
CA GLU A 188 -14.71 10.51 8.99
C GLU A 188 -15.78 9.50 9.46
N ALA A 189 -16.52 8.90 8.51
CA ALA A 189 -17.59 7.97 8.84
C ALA A 189 -17.11 6.52 9.11
N HIS A 190 -16.12 6.02 8.36
CA HIS A 190 -15.87 4.56 8.28
C HIS A 190 -14.47 4.11 8.68
N TRP A 191 -13.44 4.96 8.59
CA TRP A 191 -12.05 4.52 8.68
C TRP A 191 -11.75 3.77 9.97
N HIS A 192 -11.94 4.44 11.12
CA HIS A 192 -11.66 3.87 12.43
C HIS A 192 -12.53 2.65 12.77
N ILE A 193 -13.79 2.65 12.31
CA ILE A 193 -14.72 1.54 12.57
C ILE A 193 -14.24 0.30 11.83
N LEU A 194 -13.92 0.43 10.54
CA LEU A 194 -13.56 -0.72 9.72
C LEU A 194 -12.19 -1.30 10.11
N ILE A 195 -11.16 -0.47 10.34
CA ILE A 195 -9.84 -1.01 10.74
C ILE A 195 -9.91 -1.74 12.09
N ARG A 196 -10.73 -1.26 13.04
CA ARG A 196 -10.94 -1.93 14.33
C ARG A 196 -11.75 -3.20 14.15
N ALA A 197 -12.76 -3.20 13.29
CA ALA A 197 -13.53 -4.40 12.98
C ALA A 197 -12.63 -5.52 12.44
N ARG A 198 -11.73 -5.20 11.48
CA ARG A 198 -10.77 -6.19 10.95
C ARG A 198 -9.85 -6.74 12.03
N ALA A 199 -9.28 -5.88 12.87
CA ALA A 199 -8.44 -6.33 13.98
C ALA A 199 -9.18 -7.28 14.94
N ILE A 200 -10.41 -6.93 15.32
CA ILE A 200 -11.20 -7.67 16.31
C ILE A 200 -11.69 -9.01 15.73
N GLU A 201 -12.25 -9.01 14.52
CA GLU A 201 -12.87 -10.22 13.94
C GLU A 201 -11.85 -11.27 13.51
N THR A 202 -10.62 -10.86 13.16
CA THR A 202 -9.55 -11.78 12.76
C THR A 202 -8.59 -12.12 13.90
N GLY A 203 -8.63 -11.39 15.02
CA GLY A 203 -7.63 -11.52 16.08
C GLY A 203 -6.21 -11.10 15.64
N SER A 204 -6.10 -10.22 14.64
CA SER A 204 -4.83 -9.78 14.07
C SER A 204 -4.50 -8.33 14.47
N PHE A 205 -3.22 -7.97 14.46
CA PHE A 205 -2.83 -6.55 14.47
C PHE A 205 -3.21 -5.89 13.14
N VAL A 206 -3.45 -4.58 13.15
CA VAL A 206 -3.67 -3.78 11.94
C VAL A 206 -2.64 -2.66 11.87
N ILE A 207 -1.99 -2.52 10.72
CA ILE A 207 -1.04 -1.44 10.42
C ILE A 207 -1.60 -0.68 9.21
N ALA A 208 -2.16 0.49 9.45
CA ALA A 208 -2.78 1.31 8.41
C ALA A 208 -2.00 2.61 8.23
N ALA A 209 -1.59 2.90 6.99
CA ALA A 209 -0.73 4.03 6.61
C ALA A 209 -1.43 4.93 5.60
#